data_AF-A0A8K0GH53-F1
#
_entry.id   AF-A0A8K0GH53-F1
#
_cell.length_a   1.000
_cell.length_b   1.000
_cell.length_c   1.000
_cell.angle_alpha   90.00
_cell.angle_beta   90.00
_cell.angle_gamma   90.00
#
_symmetry.space_group_name_H-M   'P 1'
#
loop_
_entity.id
_entity.type
_entity.pdbx_description
1 polymer ?
#
loop_
_entity_poly.entity_id
_entity_poly.type
_entity_poly.pdbx_seq_one_letter_code
_entity_poly.pdbx_strand_id
1 'polypeptide(L)'
;MPKQQSGNTNDGNTARKFFRNAEKSAEITGVNVKLIKRFYIILESINCGFPINLDQSEKYAQKTRDLYLKEYSWYSMPVTVTVQAQEARNKNNRKYRELGKHQE
;
A
#
# COMPACT_ATOMS: atom_id res chain seq x y z
N MET A 1 0.78 19.28 14.06
CA MET A 1 0.70 20.54 13.28
C MET A 1 1.42 20.35 11.96
N PRO A 2 0.84 20.79 10.84
CA PRO A 2 1.51 20.76 9.54
C PRO A 2 2.76 21.65 9.56
N LYS A 3 3.75 21.28 8.74
CA LYS A 3 4.93 22.13 8.49
C LYS A 3 4.49 23.27 7.58
N GLN A 4 5.13 24.44 7.68
CA GLN A 4 4.86 25.53 6.73
C GLN A 4 4.97 25.02 5.28
N GLN A 5 3.97 25.36 4.46
CA GLN A 5 3.81 24.89 3.07
C GLN A 5 3.57 23.37 2.88
N SER A 6 3.20 22.63 3.93
CA SER A 6 2.79 21.23 3.83
C SER A 6 1.38 21.00 4.39
N GLY A 7 0.61 20.12 3.75
CA GLY A 7 -0.71 19.70 4.25
C GLY A 7 -0.65 18.77 5.47
N ASN A 8 0.49 18.09 5.72
CA ASN A 8 0.70 17.26 6.91
C ASN A 8 2.20 17.12 7.25
N THR A 9 2.49 16.52 8.41
CA THR A 9 3.86 16.15 8.85
C THR A 9 4.01 14.65 9.06
N ASN A 10 3.12 13.87 8.44
CA ASN A 10 3.11 12.42 8.63
C ASN A 10 4.29 11.81 7.86
N ASP A 11 5.20 11.21 8.60
CA ASP A 11 6.38 10.52 8.06
C ASP A 11 6.17 8.99 8.03
N GLY A 12 7.20 8.27 7.58
CA GLY A 12 7.18 6.81 7.56
C GLY A 12 6.98 6.18 8.93
N ASN A 13 7.45 6.82 10.02
CA ASN A 13 7.24 6.32 11.38
C ASN A 13 5.77 6.41 11.79
N THR A 14 5.12 7.52 11.45
CA THR A 14 3.70 7.75 11.68
C THR A 14 2.86 6.74 10.90
N ALA A 15 3.16 6.55 9.61
CA ALA A 15 2.48 5.57 8.77
C ALA A 15 2.63 4.14 9.32
N ARG A 16 3.84 3.72 9.72
CA ARG A 16 4.08 2.39 10.30
C ARG A 16 3.25 2.15 11.56
N LYS A 17 3.15 3.13 12.45
CA LYS A 17 2.34 3.03 13.67
C LYS A 17 0.84 2.92 13.37
N PHE A 18 0.36 3.67 12.38
CA PHE A 18 -1.03 3.61 11.93
C PHE A 18 -1.40 2.19 11.46
N PHE A 19 -0.59 1.60 10.58
CA PHE A 19 -0.89 0.27 10.06
C PHE A 19 -0.64 -0.88 11.04
N ARG A 20 0.35 -0.75 11.94
CA ARG A 20 0.65 -1.77 12.97
C ARG A 20 -0.50 -1.96 13.96
N ASN A 21 -1.26 -0.91 14.25
CA ASN A 21 -2.39 -0.94 15.18
C ASN A 21 -3.72 -0.76 14.44
N ALA A 22 -3.95 -1.56 13.40
CA ALA A 22 -5.08 -1.40 12.49
C ALA A 22 -6.45 -1.33 13.19
N GLU A 23 -6.65 -2.13 14.26
CA GLU A 23 -7.86 -2.13 15.07
C GLU A 23 -8.07 -0.77 15.76
N LYS A 24 -7.02 -0.24 16.40
CA LYS A 24 -7.09 1.04 17.10
C LYS A 24 -7.25 2.20 16.12
N SER A 25 -6.58 2.13 14.97
CA SER A 25 -6.75 3.10 13.89
C SER A 25 -8.16 3.06 13.31
N ALA A 26 -8.75 1.88 13.11
CA ALA A 26 -10.13 1.74 12.67
C ALA A 26 -11.12 2.31 13.70
N GLU A 27 -10.92 2.00 14.99
CA GLU A 27 -11.72 2.52 16.10
C GLU A 27 -11.71 4.06 16.11
N ILE A 28 -10.53 4.68 15.99
CA ILE A 28 -10.38 6.15 16.05
C ILE A 28 -10.90 6.84 14.79
N THR A 29 -10.64 6.29 13.60
CA THR A 29 -10.93 6.95 12.32
C THR A 29 -12.28 6.58 11.72
N GLY A 30 -12.93 5.52 12.20
CA GLY A 30 -14.11 4.94 11.59
C GLY A 30 -13.84 4.20 10.26
N VAL A 31 -12.58 4.07 9.84
CA VAL A 31 -12.23 3.35 8.62
C VAL A 31 -12.34 1.85 8.85
N ASN A 32 -12.83 1.13 7.83
CA ASN A 32 -12.99 -0.31 7.85
C ASN A 32 -11.63 -0.99 8.13
N VAL A 33 -11.53 -1.71 9.26
CA VAL A 33 -10.30 -2.36 9.70
C VAL A 33 -9.73 -3.33 8.66
N LYS A 34 -10.60 -4.01 7.91
CA LYS A 34 -10.18 -4.93 6.84
C LYS A 34 -9.47 -4.16 5.74
N LEU A 35 -9.95 -2.97 5.39
CA LEU A 35 -9.32 -2.13 4.39
C LEU A 35 -7.93 -1.65 4.86
N ILE A 36 -7.79 -1.21 6.11
CA ILE A 36 -6.49 -0.82 6.70
C ILE A 36 -5.49 -1.97 6.62
N LYS A 37 -5.89 -3.17 7.07
CA LYS A 37 -5.03 -4.37 7.03
C LYS A 37 -4.61 -4.76 5.62
N ARG A 38 -5.52 -4.63 4.64
CA ARG A 38 -5.21 -4.94 3.24
C ARG A 38 -4.21 -3.96 2.64
N PHE A 39 -4.35 -2.66 2.91
CA PHE A 39 -3.34 -1.68 2.49
C PHE A 39 -1.99 -1.93 3.14
N TYR A 40 -1.97 -2.31 4.43
CA TYR A 40 -0.73 -2.68 5.10
C TYR A 40 -0.01 -3.83 4.39
N ILE A 41 -0.73 -4.91 4.06
CA ILE A 41 -0.15 -6.07 3.36
C ILE A 41 0.39 -5.69 1.97
N ILE A 42 -0.30 -4.82 1.22
CA ILE A 42 0.18 -4.33 -0.07
C ILE A 42 1.49 -3.56 0.10
N LEU A 43 1.53 -2.63 1.06
CA LEU A 43 2.71 -1.82 1.34
C LEU A 43 3.91 -2.66 1.81
N GLU A 44 3.68 -3.61 2.71
CA GLU A 44 4.73 -4.53 3.16
C GLU A 44 5.23 -5.40 2.01
N SER A 45 4.34 -5.91 1.15
CA SER A 45 4.73 -6.69 -0.03
C SER A 45 5.63 -5.89 -0.96
N ILE A 46 5.30 -4.62 -1.20
CA ILE A 46 6.10 -3.70 -2.05
C ILE A 46 7.47 -3.38 -1.42
N ASN A 47 7.58 -3.45 -0.10
CA ASN A 47 8.78 -3.09 0.66
C ASN A 47 9.58 -4.28 1.21
N CYS A 48 9.11 -5.52 1.04
CA CYS A 48 9.74 -6.71 1.61
C CYS A 48 11.11 -7.01 1.00
N GLY A 49 11.42 -6.44 -0.17
CA GLY A 49 12.67 -6.66 -0.86
C GLY A 49 12.79 -8.02 -1.53
N PHE A 50 11.73 -8.84 -1.60
CA PHE A 50 11.68 -10.15 -2.26
C PHE A 50 10.88 -10.10 -3.57
N PRO A 51 11.09 -11.04 -4.51
CA PRO A 51 10.22 -11.18 -5.68
C PRO A 51 8.78 -11.41 -5.24
N ILE A 52 7.86 -10.68 -5.85
CA ILE A 52 6.42 -10.76 -5.54
C ILE A 52 5.75 -11.59 -6.64
N ASN A 53 4.83 -12.49 -6.26
CA ASN A 53 3.96 -13.13 -7.24
C ASN A 53 2.98 -12.09 -7.79
N LEU A 54 3.17 -11.70 -9.05
CA LEU A 54 2.41 -10.62 -9.68
C LEU A 54 0.92 -10.95 -9.80
N ASP A 55 0.57 -12.17 -10.19
CA ASP A 55 -0.84 -12.59 -10.36
C ASP A 55 -1.58 -12.55 -9.03
N GLN A 56 -0.95 -13.03 -7.97
CA GLN A 56 -1.54 -13.04 -6.64
C GLN A 56 -1.64 -11.61 -6.07
N SER A 57 -0.62 -10.79 -6.29
CA SER A 57 -0.63 -9.37 -5.89
C SER A 57 -1.72 -8.59 -6.60
N GLU A 58 -1.91 -8.81 -7.90
CA GLU A 58 -2.93 -8.16 -8.71
C GLU A 58 -4.34 -8.56 -8.25
N LYS A 59 -4.60 -9.87 -8.07
CA LYS A 59 -5.86 -10.36 -7.50
C LYS A 59 -6.13 -9.78 -6.12
N TYR A 60 -5.09 -9.64 -5.29
CA TYR A 60 -5.23 -9.06 -3.96
C TYR A 60 -5.56 -7.56 -4.03
N ALA A 61 -4.89 -6.80 -4.90
CA ALA A 61 -5.16 -5.39 -5.12
C ALA A 61 -6.58 -5.14 -5.66
N GLN A 62 -7.04 -5.93 -6.63
CA GLN A 62 -8.40 -5.87 -7.17
C GLN A 62 -9.45 -6.08 -6.07
N LYS A 63 -9.32 -7.14 -5.26
CA LYS A 63 -10.22 -7.38 -4.13
C LYS A 63 -10.21 -6.25 -3.09
N THR A 64 -9.05 -5.59 -2.90
CA THR A 64 -8.96 -4.40 -2.02
C THR A 64 -9.68 -3.21 -2.61
N ARG A 65 -9.56 -2.99 -3.93
CA ARG A 65 -10.28 -1.94 -4.66
C ARG A 65 -11.79 -2.15 -4.58
N ASP A 66 -12.26 -3.37 -4.79
CA ASP A 66 -13.69 -3.65 -4.77
C ASP A 66 -14.27 -3.45 -3.36
N LEU A 67 -13.52 -3.82 -2.31
CA LEU A 67 -13.88 -3.49 -0.94
C LEU A 67 -13.92 -1.97 -0.71
N TYR A 68 -12.92 -1.24 -1.20
CA TYR A 68 -12.88 0.22 -1.09
C TYR A 68 -14.11 0.87 -1.74
N LEU A 69 -14.40 0.50 -2.99
CA LEU A 69 -15.52 1.08 -3.75
C LEU A 69 -16.87 0.74 -3.11
N LYS A 70 -17.00 -0.45 -2.52
CA LYS A 70 -18.22 -0.85 -1.80
C LYS A 70 -18.48 0.05 -0.58
N GLU A 71 -17.45 0.35 0.20
CA GLU A 71 -17.59 1.04 1.49
C GLU A 71 -17.47 2.58 1.36
N TYR A 72 -16.74 3.06 0.36
CA TYR A 72 -16.33 4.45 0.20
C TYR A 72 -16.53 4.97 -1.23
N SER A 73 -17.58 4.53 -1.93
CA SER A 73 -17.91 4.98 -3.29
C SER A 73 -18.03 6.50 -3.45
N TRP A 74 -18.36 7.20 -2.36
CA TRP A 74 -18.46 8.66 -2.29
C TRP A 74 -17.10 9.39 -2.35
N TYR A 75 -15.98 8.70 -2.10
CA TYR A 75 -14.64 9.28 -2.16
C TYR A 75 -13.81 8.58 -3.24
N SER A 76 -13.49 9.33 -4.31
CA SER A 76 -12.64 8.81 -5.39
C SER A 76 -11.30 8.32 -4.85
N MET A 77 -10.88 7.14 -5.29
CA MET A 77 -9.63 6.53 -4.82
C MET A 77 -8.44 7.43 -5.22
N PRO A 78 -7.56 7.81 -4.27
CA PRO A 78 -6.40 8.64 -4.57
C PRO A 78 -5.48 8.00 -5.61
N VAL A 79 -4.88 8.83 -6.48
CA VAL A 79 -3.98 8.36 -7.55
C VAL A 79 -2.84 7.51 -7.01
N THR A 80 -2.25 7.88 -5.87
CA THR A 80 -1.19 7.09 -5.23
C THR A 80 -1.65 5.66 -4.90
N VAL A 81 -2.92 5.49 -4.50
CA VAL A 81 -3.48 4.17 -4.19
C VAL A 81 -3.72 3.36 -5.46
N THR A 82 -4.19 4.00 -6.53
CA THR A 82 -4.44 3.32 -7.81
C THR A 82 -3.15 2.86 -8.50
N VAL A 83 -2.04 3.58 -8.33
CA VAL A 83 -0.76 3.25 -8.98
C VAL A 83 0.14 2.27 -8.19
N GLN A 84 -0.18 1.91 -6.94
CA GLN A 84 0.69 1.04 -6.13
C GLN A 84 0.92 -0.34 -6.75
N ALA A 85 -0.08 -0.89 -7.45
CA ALA A 85 0.08 -2.17 -8.17
C ALA A 85 1.11 -2.06 -9.31
N GLN A 86 1.18 -0.90 -9.97
CA GLN A 86 2.18 -0.62 -11.00
C GLN A 86 3.58 -0.46 -10.40
N GLU A 87 3.69 0.19 -9.23
CA GLU A 87 4.97 0.29 -8.51
C GLU A 87 5.51 -1.09 -8.09
N ALA A 88 4.64 -1.99 -7.65
CA ALA A 88 4.99 -3.37 -7.34
C ALA A 88 5.60 -4.09 -8.57
N ARG A 89 4.95 -3.95 -9.74
CA ARG A 89 5.48 -4.47 -11.02
C ARG A 89 6.84 -3.88 -11.36
N ASN A 90 7.01 -2.56 -11.25
CA ASN A 90 8.24 -1.87 -11.60
C ASN A 90 9.41 -2.31 -10.70
N LYS A 91 9.20 -2.42 -9.38
CA LYS A 91 10.21 -2.90 -8.43
C LYS A 91 10.59 -4.36 -8.68
N ASN A 92 9.61 -5.21 -8.97
CA ASN A 92 9.87 -6.62 -9.27
C ASN A 92 10.75 -6.77 -10.52
N ASN A 93 10.40 -6.04 -11.60
CA ASN A 93 11.17 -6.03 -12.85
C ASN A 93 12.60 -5.50 -12.67
N ARG A 94 12.80 -4.47 -11.84
CA ARG A 94 14.13 -3.96 -11.51
C ARG A 94 14.96 -5.03 -10.80
N LYS A 95 14.37 -5.76 -9.86
CA LYS A 95 15.07 -6.80 -9.11
C LYS A 95 15.49 -7.99 -9.98
N TYR A 96 14.63 -8.45 -10.90
CA TYR A 96 15.03 -9.48 -11.87
C TYR A 96 16.21 -9.04 -12.74
N ARG A 97 16.27 -7.75 -13.12
CA ARG A 97 17.42 -7.19 -13.86
C ARG A 97 18.70 -7.14 -13.02
N GLU A 98 18.62 -6.87 -11.72
CA GLU A 98 19.77 -6.85 -10.82
C GLU A 98 20.25 -8.28 -10.48
N LEU A 99 19.34 -9.23 -10.28
CA LEU A 99 19.67 -10.64 -10.07
C LEU A 99 20.34 -11.29 -11.29
N GLY A 100 19.90 -10.93 -12.51
CA GLY A 100 20.52 -11.41 -13.75
C GLY A 100 21.93 -10.86 -14.02
N LYS A 101 22.33 -9.77 -13.36
CA LYS A 101 23.67 -9.15 -13.50
C LYS A 101 24.73 -9.76 -12.59
N HIS A 102 24.35 -10.64 -11.67
CA HIS A 102 25.28 -11.33 -10.75
C HIS A 102 25.59 -12.77 -11.20
N GLN A 103 25.21 -13.15 -12.44
CA GLN A 103 25.46 -14.47 -13.01
C GLN A 103 26.44 -14.44 -14.21
N GLU A 104 27.07 -13.31 -14.48
CA GLU A 104 28.18 -13.12 -15.44
C GLU A 104 29.42 -12.64 -14.68
#